data_AF-A0A2M7QMG8-F1
#
_entry.id   AF-A0A2M7QMG8-F1
#
_cell.length_a   1.000
_cell.length_b   1.000
_cell.length_c   1.000
_cell.angle_alpha   90.00
_cell.angle_beta   90.00
_cell.angle_gamma   90.00
#
_symmetry.space_group_name_H-M   'P 1'
#
loop_
_entity.id
_entity.type
_entity.pdbx_description
1 polymer ?
#
loop_
_entity_poly.entity_id
_entity_poly.type
_entity_poly.pdbx_seq_one_letter_code
_entity_poly.pdbx_strand_id
1 'polypeptide(L)'
;MNLDRRYDWSATGPARLNRRAIPDIAVTDHEGRAARFYSDLTQGRLVLIAFTSVLHDAHYPCTAKLAAVRAALDQGPAAMAEIYTLTLDPDRDTPRRWADHARRAG
;
A
#
# COMPACT_ATOMS: atom_id res chain seq x y z
N MET A 1 16.79 -22.42 6.49
CA MET A 1 15.35 -22.09 6.61
C MET A 1 14.72 -22.41 5.27
N ASN A 2 13.94 -23.49 5.19
CA ASN A 2 13.52 -24.08 3.92
C ASN A 2 12.12 -23.54 3.54
N LEU A 3 12.01 -22.83 2.42
CA LEU A 3 10.79 -22.15 1.95
C LEU A 3 9.89 -23.04 1.06
N ASP A 4 10.17 -24.34 0.97
CA ASP A 4 9.41 -25.30 0.15
C ASP A 4 8.01 -25.66 0.68
N ARG A 5 7.53 -25.02 1.74
CA ARG A 5 6.09 -24.99 2.04
C ARG A 5 5.45 -23.95 1.15
N ARG A 6 4.98 -24.40 -0.02
CA ARG A 6 3.99 -23.71 -0.85
C ARG A 6 2.94 -23.09 0.09
N TYR A 7 2.95 -21.77 0.21
CA TYR A 7 1.95 -21.06 1.00
C TYR A 7 0.60 -21.33 0.35
N ASP A 8 -0.19 -22.21 0.95
CA ASP A 8 -1.55 -22.47 0.51
C ASP A 8 -2.41 -21.28 0.96
N TRP A 9 -2.45 -20.24 0.12
CA TRP A 9 -3.31 -19.07 0.31
C TRP A 9 -4.81 -19.42 0.39
N SER A 10 -5.19 -20.68 0.14
CA SER A 10 -6.57 -21.15 0.30
C SER A 10 -6.89 -21.71 1.70
N ALA A 11 -5.87 -22.12 2.47
CA ALA A 11 -6.07 -22.76 3.79
C ALA A 11 -6.46 -21.77 4.90
N THR A 12 -5.92 -20.55 4.82
CA THR A 12 -6.51 -19.38 5.49
C THR A 12 -7.48 -18.81 4.48
N GLY A 13 -8.72 -19.33 4.43
CA GLY A 13 -9.75 -18.77 3.55
C GLY A 13 -9.72 -17.25 3.68
N PRO A 14 -9.78 -16.49 2.58
CA PRO A 14 -9.44 -15.06 2.59
C PRO A 14 -10.17 -14.44 3.76
N ALA A 15 -9.44 -13.76 4.65
CA ALA A 15 -10.07 -12.88 5.63
C ALA A 15 -11.20 -12.19 4.86
N ARG A 16 -12.46 -12.33 5.31
CA ARG A 16 -13.61 -11.79 4.56
C ARG A 16 -13.56 -10.27 4.66
N LEU A 17 -12.57 -9.68 3.99
CA LEU A 17 -12.39 -8.29 3.68
C LEU A 17 -13.49 -7.96 2.69
N ASN A 18 -14.68 -7.82 3.25
CA ASN A 18 -15.87 -7.33 2.58
C ASN A 18 -16.00 -5.83 2.88
N ARG A 19 -16.97 -5.17 2.24
CA ARG A 19 -17.24 -3.74 2.46
C ARG A 19 -17.46 -3.32 3.92
N ARG A 20 -17.75 -4.25 4.85
CA ARG A 20 -17.86 -3.93 6.29
C ARG A 20 -16.49 -3.82 6.96
N ALA A 21 -15.49 -4.55 6.49
CA ALA A 21 -14.15 -4.56 7.04
C ALA A 21 -13.23 -3.53 6.36
N ILE A 22 -13.39 -3.32 5.05
CA ILE A 22 -12.68 -2.29 4.28
C ILE A 22 -13.72 -1.32 3.72
N PRO A 23 -13.72 -0.04 4.13
CA PRO A 23 -14.70 0.92 3.67
C PRO A 23 -14.51 1.18 2.19
N ASP A 24 -15.61 1.11 1.44
CA ASP A 24 -15.60 1.52 0.05
C ASP A 24 -15.86 3.02 -0.01
N ILE A 25 -14.81 3.83 0.06
CA ILE A 25 -14.87 5.31 0.04
C ILE A 25 -14.02 5.86 -1.10
N ALA A 26 -14.31 7.08 -1.54
CA ALA A 26 -13.47 7.76 -2.52
C ALA A 26 -12.15 8.17 -1.87
N VAL A 27 -11.04 7.85 -2.53
CA VAL A 27 -9.69 8.27 -2.17
C VAL A 27 -9.04 8.92 -3.37
N THR A 28 -8.06 9.79 -3.13
CA THR A 28 -7.29 10.48 -4.16
C THR A 28 -5.82 10.13 -4.00
N ASP A 29 -5.17 9.72 -5.08
CA ASP A 29 -3.75 9.43 -5.07
C ASP A 29 -2.89 10.70 -5.23
N HIS A 30 -1.57 10.53 -5.17
CA HIS A 30 -0.61 11.62 -5.30
C HIS A 30 -0.52 12.22 -6.71
N GLU A 31 -1.14 11.60 -7.72
CA GLU A 31 -1.29 12.13 -9.09
C GLU A 31 -2.62 12.89 -9.26
N GLY A 32 -3.47 12.92 -8.23
CA GLY A 32 -4.79 13.55 -8.26
C GLY A 32 -5.89 12.66 -8.85
N ARG A 33 -5.63 11.37 -9.08
CA ARG A 33 -6.64 10.42 -9.58
C ARG A 33 -7.52 9.96 -8.43
N ALA A 34 -8.83 9.93 -8.66
CA ALA A 34 -9.80 9.43 -7.70
C ALA A 34 -10.13 7.95 -7.98
N ALA A 35 -10.26 7.16 -6.92
CA ALA A 35 -10.68 5.75 -6.98
C ALA A 35 -11.51 5.36 -5.76
N ARG A 36 -12.25 4.26 -5.85
CA ARG A 36 -12.95 3.63 -4.73
C ARG A 36 -12.02 2.66 -4.00
N PHE A 37 -11.78 2.90 -2.72
CA PHE A 37 -10.77 2.17 -1.96
C PHE A 37 -11.04 0.65 -1.89
N TYR A 38 -12.31 0.23 -1.80
CA TYR A 38 -12.61 -1.18 -1.81
C TYR A 38 -12.74 -1.73 -3.23
N SER A 39 -13.74 -1.26 -3.99
CA SER A 39 -14.10 -1.90 -5.26
C SER A 39 -12.99 -1.84 -6.32
N ASP A 40 -12.19 -0.77 -6.32
CA ASP A 40 -11.21 -0.53 -7.39
C ASP A 40 -9.81 -0.98 -6.97
N LEU A 41 -9.44 -0.70 -5.70
CA LEU A 41 -8.05 -0.84 -5.22
C LEU A 41 -7.77 -2.12 -4.41
N THR A 42 -8.76 -2.72 -3.73
CA THR A 42 -8.47 -3.83 -2.78
C THR A 42 -9.27 -5.09 -3.00
N GLN A 43 -10.46 -5.02 -3.59
CA GLN A 43 -11.32 -6.18 -3.79
C GLN A 43 -10.65 -7.21 -4.71
N GLY A 44 -10.42 -8.42 -4.19
CA GLY A 44 -9.85 -9.53 -4.95
C GLY A 44 -8.34 -9.40 -5.24
N ARG A 45 -7.65 -8.45 -4.59
CA ARG A 45 -6.21 -8.21 -4.77
C ARG A 45 -5.44 -8.56 -3.50
N LEU A 46 -4.20 -9.00 -3.66
CA LEU A 46 -3.23 -9.02 -2.57
C LEU A 46 -2.69 -7.60 -2.40
N VAL A 47 -2.94 -6.99 -1.25
CA VAL A 47 -2.59 -5.58 -1.01
C VAL A 47 -1.82 -5.45 0.29
N LEU A 48 -0.71 -4.70 0.23
CA LEU A 48 0.01 -4.21 1.41
C LEU A 48 -0.36 -2.74 1.62
N ILE A 49 -0.87 -2.41 2.80
CA ILE A 49 -1.21 -1.04 3.18
C ILE A 49 -0.26 -0.59 4.29
N ALA A 50 0.39 0.55 4.10
CA ALA A 50 1.17 1.22 5.11
C ALA A 50 0.55 2.58 5.44
N PHE A 51 0.54 2.95 6.72
CA PHE A 51 0.05 4.24 7.18
C PHE A 51 1.23 5.13 7.56
N THR A 52 1.29 6.34 7.02
CA THR A 52 2.37 7.30 7.26
C THR A 52 1.89 8.72 7.00
N SER A 53 2.70 9.74 7.21
CA SER A 53 2.46 11.10 6.70
C SER A 53 3.76 11.67 6.13
N VAL A 54 3.71 12.73 5.31
CA VAL A 54 4.94 13.31 4.76
C VAL A 54 5.92 13.71 5.87
N LEU A 55 5.40 14.26 6.97
CA LEU A 55 6.20 14.68 8.12
C LEU A 55 6.76 13.46 8.87
N HIS A 56 5.94 12.44 9.13
CA HIS A 56 6.41 11.22 9.79
C HIS A 56 7.47 10.49 8.94
N ASP A 57 7.24 10.39 7.63
CA ASP A 57 8.12 9.68 6.70
C ASP A 57 9.48 10.36 6.55
N ALA A 58 9.54 11.69 6.66
CA ALA A 58 10.80 12.44 6.68
C ALA A 58 11.69 12.10 7.90
N HIS A 59 11.11 11.69 9.03
CA HIS A 59 11.86 11.24 10.21
C HIS A 59 12.06 9.73 10.26
N TYR A 60 11.07 8.98 9.78
CA TYR A 60 11.04 7.51 9.77
C TYR A 60 10.68 7.04 8.36
N PRO A 61 11.66 6.74 7.50
CA PRO A 61 11.45 6.57 6.06
C PRO A 61 10.76 5.24 5.71
N CYS A 62 9.46 5.17 5.98
CA CYS A 62 8.60 4.04 5.66
C CYS A 62 8.50 3.83 4.16
N THR A 63 8.37 4.89 3.36
CA THR A 63 8.31 4.80 1.88
C THR A 63 9.58 4.18 1.29
N ALA A 64 10.77 4.57 1.77
CA ALA A 64 12.03 3.98 1.31
C ALA A 64 12.13 2.49 1.67
N LYS A 65 11.69 2.09 2.87
CA LYS A 65 11.64 0.67 3.24
C LYS A 65 10.64 -0.10 2.38
N LEU A 66 9.50 0.49 2.04
CA LEU A 66 8.52 -0.12 1.13
C LEU A 66 9.07 -0.28 -0.29
N ALA A 67 9.87 0.65 -0.78
CA ALA A 67 10.57 0.49 -2.06
C ALA A 67 11.55 -0.70 -2.03
N ALA A 68 12.30 -0.86 -0.94
CA ALA A 68 13.16 -2.03 -0.75
C ALA A 68 12.37 -3.34 -0.66
N VAL A 69 11.21 -3.33 0.04
CA VAL A 69 10.28 -4.46 0.07
C VAL A 69 9.76 -4.76 -1.33
N ARG A 70 9.34 -3.75 -2.12
CA ARG A 70 8.89 -3.94 -3.50
C ARG A 70 9.96 -4.63 -4.34
N ALA A 71 11.20 -4.15 -4.30
CA ALA A 71 12.31 -4.75 -5.03
C ALA A 71 12.58 -6.20 -4.61
N ALA A 72 12.41 -6.54 -3.32
CA ALA A 72 12.54 -7.90 -2.84
C ALA A 72 11.36 -8.81 -3.25
N LEU A 73 10.16 -8.25 -3.40
CA LEU A 73 8.95 -8.97 -3.82
C LEU A 73 8.86 -9.16 -5.33
N ASP A 74 9.67 -8.46 -6.13
CA ASP A 74 9.68 -8.56 -7.60
C ASP A 74 10.05 -9.97 -8.13
N GLN A 75 10.35 -10.92 -7.25
CA GLN A 75 10.54 -12.33 -7.57
C GLN A 75 9.39 -13.19 -7.02
N GLY A 76 8.66 -13.88 -7.92
CA GLY A 76 7.64 -14.87 -7.55
C GLY A 76 6.21 -14.31 -7.37
N PRO A 77 5.29 -15.08 -6.75
CA PRO A 77 3.86 -14.73 -6.67
C PRO A 77 3.56 -13.41 -5.95
N ALA A 78 4.46 -12.97 -5.06
CA ALA A 78 4.31 -11.74 -4.32
C ALA A 78 4.60 -10.47 -5.15
N ALA A 79 5.17 -10.63 -6.35
CA ALA A 79 5.34 -9.52 -7.31
C ALA A 79 3.99 -8.92 -7.76
N MET A 80 2.90 -9.67 -7.59
CA MET A 80 1.53 -9.24 -7.87
C MET A 80 0.90 -8.39 -6.76
N ALA A 81 1.59 -8.16 -5.64
CA ALA A 81 1.06 -7.34 -4.56
C ALA A 81 1.03 -5.86 -4.94
N GLU A 82 -0.12 -5.23 -4.74
CA GLU A 82 -0.28 -3.78 -4.80
C GLU A 82 0.17 -3.19 -3.46
N ILE A 83 0.93 -2.09 -3.49
CA ILE A 83 1.41 -1.41 -2.28
C ILE A 83 0.82 0.00 -2.25
N TYR A 84 0.09 0.32 -1.19
CA TYR A 84 -0.46 1.66 -0.96
C TYR A 84 0.06 2.26 0.35
N THR A 85 0.37 3.54 0.31
CA THR A 85 0.57 4.37 1.49
C THR A 85 -0.67 5.24 1.71
N LEU A 86 -1.25 5.15 2.90
CA LEU A 86 -2.37 5.99 3.34
C LEU A 86 -1.87 7.06 4.30
N THR A 87 -2.24 8.32 4.01
CA THR A 87 -1.84 9.44 4.88
C THR A 87 -2.56 9.40 6.23
N LEU A 88 -1.83 9.70 7.30
CA LEU A 88 -2.34 9.96 8.65
C LEU A 88 -2.60 11.45 8.92
N ASP A 89 -2.25 12.35 7.99
CA ASP A 89 -2.40 13.81 8.11
C ASP A 89 -2.98 14.41 6.80
N PRO A 90 -4.22 14.07 6.42
CA PRO A 90 -4.80 14.45 5.12
C PRO A 90 -4.95 15.97 4.94
N ASP A 91 -5.06 16.74 6.03
CA ASP A 91 -5.16 18.20 5.97
C ASP A 91 -3.86 18.86 5.48
N ARG A 92 -2.72 18.20 5.72
CA ARG A 92 -1.39 18.72 5.38
C ARG A 92 -0.72 17.98 4.24
N ASP A 93 -1.08 16.73 4.02
CA ASP A 93 -0.48 15.84 3.03
C ASP A 93 -1.17 15.98 1.66
N THR A 94 -0.86 17.07 0.97
CA THR A 94 -1.35 17.28 -0.39
C THR A 94 -0.60 16.43 -1.41
N PRO A 95 -1.20 16.10 -2.57
CA PRO A 95 -0.52 15.41 -3.67
C PRO A 95 0.84 16.03 -4.03
N ARG A 96 0.90 17.37 -4.06
CA ARG A 96 2.15 18.12 -4.31
C ARG A 96 3.23 17.82 -3.27
N ARG A 97 2.90 17.79 -1.98
CA ARG A 97 3.89 17.53 -0.92
C ARG A 97 4.41 16.11 -0.97
N TRP A 98 3.55 15.14 -1.32
CA TRP A 98 3.97 13.77 -1.58
C TRP A 98 4.90 13.67 -2.79
N ALA A 99 4.58 14.34 -3.89
CA ALA A 99 5.45 14.39 -5.07
C ALA A 99 6.82 15.02 -4.76
N ASP A 100 6.83 16.14 -4.01
CA ASP A 100 8.07 16.80 -3.60
C ASP A 100 8.88 15.92 -2.63
N HIS A 101 8.21 15.15 -1.76
CA HIS A 101 8.85 14.20 -0.85
C HIS A 101 9.47 13.02 -1.59
N ALA A 102 8.72 12.40 -2.51
CA ALA A 102 9.22 11.30 -3.34
C ALA A 102 10.48 11.70 -4.13
N ARG A 103 10.50 12.89 -4.74
CA ARG A 103 11.70 13.39 -5.45
C ARG A 103 12.94 13.53 -4.56
N ARG A 104 12.77 13.79 -3.27
CA ARG A 104 13.90 13.88 -2.31
C ARG A 104 14.35 12.51 -1.81
N ALA A 105 13.47 11.52 -1.82
CA ALA A 105 13.74 10.18 -1.30
C ALA A 105 14.62 9.32 -2.22
N GLY A 106 14.80 9.75 -3.49
CA GLY A 106 15.54 9.01 -4.52
C GLY A 106 14.64 8.01 -5.25
#